data_AF-A0A958RN06-F1
#
_entry.id   AF-A0A958RN06-F1
#
_cell.length_a   1.000
_cell.length_b   1.000
_cell.length_c   1.000
_cell.angle_alpha   90.00
_cell.angle_beta   90.00
_cell.angle_gamma   90.00
#
_symmetry.space_group_name_H-M   'P 1'
#
loop_
_entity.id
_entity.type
_entity.pdbx_description
1 polymer ?
#
loop_
_entity_poly.entity_id
_entity_poly.type
_entity_poly.pdbx_seq_one_letter_code
_entity_poly.pdbx_strand_id
1 'polypeptide(L)'
;MGDILNDWIQDDTTSYYWLREEGVFRYGAEQAKLILEKSYGLNRLKVDGELSEVDEVVHGILRSRRVSAIGELPFHPPGMQRHHDRVIWNAYTTPVMQAADGDSDHIRSFFTQFFSNEKERDLFYLWVKTTYHNLICKKMQRAQVFFIVGDPNTGKNMITEKILPSIFGRGVPVGNYLVKGDSNNGSIVSSPFWHVNDVKTMGTHRDKIELMEKIKEISAN
;
A
#
# COMPACT_ATOMS: atom_id res chain seq x y z
N MET A 1 19.72 -4.67 25.91
CA MET A 1 19.73 -3.94 24.62
C MET A 1 19.25 -4.77 23.43
N GLY A 2 19.64 -6.05 23.29
CA GLY A 2 19.26 -6.88 22.12
C GLY A 2 17.74 -6.95 21.85
N ASP A 3 16.92 -7.07 22.91
CA ASP A 3 15.47 -7.17 22.77
C ASP A 3 14.82 -5.83 22.35
N ILE A 4 15.27 -4.71 22.90
CA ILE A 4 14.80 -3.36 22.53
C ILE A 4 15.02 -3.10 21.03
N LEU A 5 16.20 -3.46 20.51
CA LEU A 5 16.49 -3.30 19.07
C LEU A 5 15.66 -4.25 18.19
N ASN A 6 15.08 -5.31 18.74
CA ASN A 6 14.15 -6.21 18.05
C ASN A 6 12.72 -5.71 18.02
N ASP A 7 12.33 -4.89 19.00
CA ASP A 7 10.97 -4.37 19.11
C ASP A 7 10.77 -3.09 18.31
N TRP A 8 11.85 -2.36 18.03
CA TRP A 8 11.80 -1.08 17.33
C TRP A 8 12.29 -1.14 15.87
N ILE A 9 11.57 -0.46 14.99
CA ILE A 9 11.88 -0.31 13.56
C ILE A 9 11.84 1.17 13.21
N GLN A 10 12.79 1.65 12.42
CA GLN A 10 12.71 2.97 11.80
C GLN A 10 12.30 2.85 10.34
N ASP A 11 11.44 3.76 9.89
CA ASP A 11 11.17 3.95 8.48
C ASP A 11 12.31 4.77 7.83
N ASP A 12 12.99 4.22 6.82
CA ASP A 12 14.06 4.93 6.11
C ASP A 12 13.53 6.08 5.24
N THR A 13 12.22 6.11 4.96
CA THR A 13 11.56 7.11 4.13
C THR A 13 10.88 8.22 4.92
N THR A 14 10.58 7.98 6.20
CA THR A 14 9.93 8.96 7.07
C THR A 14 10.63 8.95 8.43
N SER A 15 10.91 10.10 9.06
CA SER A 15 11.65 10.16 10.34
C SER A 15 10.89 9.58 11.56
N TYR A 16 10.02 8.60 11.35
CA TYR A 16 9.16 7.95 12.32
C TYR A 16 9.70 6.58 12.71
N TYR A 17 9.32 6.17 13.91
CA TYR A 17 9.68 4.90 14.52
C TYR A 17 8.42 4.09 14.76
N TRP A 18 8.56 2.78 14.69
CA TRP A 18 7.50 1.81 14.87
C TRP A 18 7.89 0.84 15.98
N LEU A 19 6.97 0.61 16.91
CA LEU A 19 7.13 -0.36 17.99
C LEU A 19 6.24 -1.58 17.72
N ARG A 20 6.81 -2.77 17.91
CA ARG A 20 6.16 -4.06 17.74
C ARG A 20 5.53 -4.53 19.04
N GLU A 21 4.42 -3.92 19.45
CA GLU A 21 3.63 -4.32 20.64
C GLU A 21 2.17 -4.51 20.27
N GLU A 22 1.62 -5.73 20.40
CA GLU A 22 0.22 -6.15 20.13
C GLU A 22 -0.49 -5.52 18.89
N GLY A 23 0.29 -4.90 18.01
CA GLY A 23 -0.13 -3.81 17.13
C GLY A 23 1.10 -3.05 16.61
N VAL A 24 0.87 -2.11 15.69
CA VAL A 24 1.93 -1.40 14.97
C VAL A 24 1.67 0.09 15.11
N PHE A 25 2.32 0.71 16.09
CA PHE A 25 2.11 2.12 16.40
C PHE A 25 3.25 2.99 15.86
N ARG A 26 2.88 4.11 15.23
CA ARG A 26 3.80 5.08 14.64
C ARG A 26 4.10 6.19 15.63
N TYR A 27 5.37 6.46 15.86
CA TYR A 27 5.84 7.50 16.77
C TYR A 27 6.78 8.46 16.05
N GLY A 28 6.61 9.76 16.32
CA GLY A 28 7.65 10.74 15.99
C GLY A 28 8.91 10.51 16.84
N ALA A 29 10.05 11.05 16.44
CA ALA A 29 11.32 10.84 17.13
C ALA A 29 11.26 11.11 18.64
N GLU A 30 10.66 12.22 19.07
CA GLU A 30 10.55 12.55 20.50
C GLU A 30 9.61 11.62 21.27
N GLN A 31 8.54 11.14 20.63
CA GLN A 31 7.63 10.16 21.22
C GLN A 31 8.33 8.80 21.38
N ALA A 32 9.08 8.38 20.37
CA ALA A 32 9.87 7.15 20.42
C ALA A 32 10.88 7.20 21.57
N LYS A 33 11.62 8.30 21.69
CA LYS A 33 12.54 8.54 22.81
C LYS A 33 11.84 8.53 24.16
N LEU A 34 10.61 9.05 24.26
CA LEU A 34 9.83 9.05 25.50
C LEU A 34 9.40 7.63 25.89
N ILE A 35 9.03 6.79 24.93
CA ILE A 35 8.66 5.40 25.19
C ILE A 35 9.89 4.58 25.59
N LEU A 36 11.04 4.81 24.95
CA LEU A 36 12.33 4.24 25.35
C LEU A 36 12.67 4.58 26.80
N GLU A 37 12.46 5.83 27.22
CA GLU A 37 12.67 6.25 28.61
C GLU A 37 11.67 5.59 29.58
N LYS A 38 10.36 5.65 29.27
CA LYS A 38 9.31 5.24 30.22
C LYS A 38 9.08 3.74 30.29
N SER A 39 9.24 3.02 29.18
CA SER A 39 8.92 1.59 29.07
C SER A 39 10.14 0.71 29.26
N TYR A 40 11.34 1.22 28.92
CA TYR A 40 12.60 0.48 29.04
C TYR A 40 13.55 1.05 30.08
N GLY A 41 13.16 2.13 30.77
CA GLY A 41 13.95 2.73 31.86
C GLY A 41 15.23 3.42 31.42
N LEU A 42 15.36 3.75 30.13
CA LEU A 42 16.58 4.32 29.55
C LEU A 42 16.74 5.79 29.91
N ASN A 43 17.97 6.20 30.20
CA ASN A 43 18.27 7.57 30.62
C ASN A 43 18.49 8.50 29.42
N ARG A 44 17.89 9.70 29.47
CA ARG A 44 18.08 10.78 28.46
C ARG A 44 19.24 11.72 28.79
N LEU A 45 19.76 11.65 30.01
CA LEU A 45 20.85 12.51 30.44
C LEU A 45 22.13 12.11 29.72
N LYS A 46 22.77 13.09 29.07
CA LYS A 46 24.12 12.92 28.54
C LYS A 46 25.13 13.11 29.67
N VAL A 47 26.09 12.21 29.72
CA VAL A 47 27.37 12.45 30.39
C VAL A 47 28.28 13.14 29.37
N ASP A 48 29.15 14.04 29.83
CA ASP A 48 29.94 14.90 28.97
C ASP A 48 30.76 14.08 27.95
N GLY A 49 30.59 14.40 26.66
CA GLY A 49 31.23 13.69 25.55
C GLY A 49 30.57 12.36 25.10
N GLU A 50 29.57 11.84 25.80
CA GLU A 50 28.91 10.56 25.48
C GLU A 50 27.47 10.74 24.98
N LEU A 51 26.94 9.71 24.29
CA LEU A 51 25.52 9.64 23.96
C LEU A 51 24.72 9.26 25.21
N SER A 52 23.47 9.72 25.31
CA SER A 52 22.56 9.19 26.33
C SER A 52 22.17 7.76 25.97
N GLU A 53 21.77 6.93 26.94
CA GLU A 53 21.35 5.54 26.68
C GLU A 53 20.20 5.48 25.65
N VAL A 54 19.30 6.46 25.70
CA VAL A 54 18.24 6.62 24.69
C VAL A 54 18.81 6.92 23.30
N ASP A 55 19.78 7.82 23.21
CA ASP A 55 20.41 8.16 21.93
C ASP A 55 21.26 7.01 21.37
N GLU A 56 21.89 6.20 22.22
CA GLU A 56 22.60 4.98 21.82
C GLU A 56 21.65 3.95 21.20
N VAL A 57 20.50 3.73 21.84
CA VAL A 57 19.48 2.80 21.32
C VAL A 57 18.86 3.32 20.04
N VAL A 58 18.51 4.62 19.97
CA VAL A 58 18.05 5.25 18.72
C VAL A 58 19.09 5.04 17.63
N HIS A 59 20.36 5.36 17.88
CA HIS A 59 21.44 5.16 16.92
C HIS A 59 21.59 3.68 16.52
N GLY A 60 21.41 2.74 17.45
CA GLY A 60 21.37 1.31 17.17
C GLY A 60 20.23 0.92 16.22
N ILE A 61 19.03 1.45 16.44
CA ILE A 61 17.87 1.27 15.55
C ILE A 61 18.20 1.83 14.16
N LEU A 62 18.69 3.08 14.08
CA LEU A 62 19.10 3.73 12.82
C LEU A 62 20.14 2.90 12.04
N ARG A 63 21.14 2.37 12.75
CA ARG A 63 22.26 1.62 12.16
C ARG A 63 21.81 0.25 11.65
N SER A 64 20.79 -0.35 12.28
CA SER A 64 20.35 -1.70 11.95
C SER A 64 19.64 -1.81 10.59
N ARG A 65 19.06 -0.71 10.07
CA ARG A 65 18.35 -0.61 8.76
C ARG A 65 17.62 -1.88 8.34
N ARG A 66 16.80 -2.40 9.26
CA ARG A 66 16.23 -3.75 9.15
C ARG A 66 15.17 -3.91 8.07
N VAL A 67 14.63 -2.80 7.57
CA VAL A 67 13.53 -2.79 6.61
C VAL A 67 13.95 -1.95 5.40
N SER A 68 13.88 -2.54 4.22
CA SER A 68 14.18 -1.89 2.94
C SER A 68 13.04 -1.00 2.44
N ALA A 69 11.80 -1.29 2.87
CA ALA A 69 10.61 -0.50 2.53
C ALA A 69 9.43 -0.83 3.47
N ILE A 70 8.53 0.13 3.67
CA ILE A 70 7.23 -0.11 4.29
C ILE A 70 6.17 -0.13 3.18
N GLY A 71 5.24 -1.09 3.25
CA GLY A 71 4.14 -1.17 2.30
C GLY A 71 2.95 -1.95 2.86
N GLU A 72 1.82 -1.89 2.16
CA GLU A 72 0.74 -2.85 2.39
C GLU A 72 0.89 -3.98 1.37
N LEU A 73 1.07 -5.19 1.87
CA LEU A 73 1.09 -6.44 1.10
C LEU A 73 -0.22 -7.17 1.39
N PRO A 74 -1.25 -6.98 0.53
CA PRO A 74 -2.55 -7.63 0.69
C PRO A 74 -2.40 -9.16 0.77
N PHE A 75 -3.21 -9.81 1.60
CA PHE A 75 -3.16 -11.26 1.87
C PHE A 75 -1.86 -11.78 2.54
N HIS A 76 -0.88 -10.94 2.82
CA HIS A 76 0.24 -11.29 3.69
C HIS A 76 -0.09 -10.98 5.16
N PRO A 77 0.45 -11.75 6.12
CA PRO A 77 0.32 -11.39 7.52
C PRO A 77 1.04 -10.06 7.79
N PRO A 78 0.54 -9.24 8.72
CA PRO A 78 1.22 -8.00 9.10
C PRO A 78 2.61 -8.27 9.70
N GLY A 79 3.51 -7.31 9.56
CA GLY A 79 4.89 -7.38 10.05
C GLY A 79 5.93 -7.66 8.96
N MET A 80 7.13 -8.09 9.37
CA MET A 80 8.26 -8.29 8.44
C MET A 80 7.99 -9.42 7.44
N GLN A 81 7.96 -9.07 6.15
CA GLN A 81 7.92 -9.98 5.02
C GLN A 81 9.27 -9.92 4.29
N ARG A 82 9.87 -11.08 4.03
CA ARG A 82 11.07 -11.15 3.19
C ARG A 82 10.66 -11.46 1.76
N HIS A 83 11.08 -10.62 0.84
CA HIS A 83 10.85 -10.80 -0.58
C HIS A 83 12.15 -10.58 -1.34
N HIS A 84 12.69 -11.67 -1.89
CA HIS A 84 14.04 -11.73 -2.44
C HIS A 84 15.06 -11.20 -1.39
N ASP A 85 15.87 -10.21 -1.77
CA ASP A 85 16.92 -9.62 -0.92
C ASP A 85 16.43 -8.45 -0.07
N ARG A 86 15.12 -8.13 -0.14
CA ARG A 86 14.51 -7.00 0.57
C ARG A 86 13.64 -7.47 1.73
N VAL A 87 13.71 -6.73 2.83
CA VAL A 87 12.80 -6.89 3.97
C VAL A 87 11.78 -5.78 3.89
N ILE A 88 10.51 -6.14 3.76
CA ILE A 88 9.40 -5.20 3.69
C ILE A 88 8.60 -5.31 4.98
N TRP A 89 8.30 -4.20 5.61
CA TRP A 89 7.33 -4.20 6.69
C TRP A 89 5.92 -4.09 6.11
N ASN A 90 5.14 -5.16 6.27
CA ASN A 90 3.75 -5.21 5.85
C ASN A 90 2.84 -4.57 6.90
N ALA A 91 2.29 -3.39 6.60
CA ALA A 91 1.31 -2.71 7.45
C ALA A 91 -0.14 -3.10 7.15
N TYR A 92 -0.38 -4.10 6.27
CA TYR A 92 -1.73 -4.46 5.84
C TYR A 92 -2.53 -5.14 6.95
N THR A 93 -3.64 -4.50 7.31
CA THR A 93 -4.57 -4.99 8.35
C THR A 93 -5.98 -5.24 7.80
N THR A 94 -6.24 -4.89 6.54
CA THR A 94 -7.58 -4.98 5.98
C THR A 94 -7.89 -6.42 5.55
N PRO A 95 -8.99 -7.03 5.98
CA PRO A 95 -9.39 -8.34 5.47
C PRO A 95 -9.80 -8.23 4.01
N VAL A 96 -9.39 -9.19 3.19
CA VAL A 96 -9.82 -9.26 1.79
C VAL A 96 -11.04 -10.14 1.64
N MET A 97 -11.96 -9.73 0.76
CA MET A 97 -13.16 -10.48 0.46
C MET A 97 -12.81 -11.90 0.00
N GLN A 98 -13.44 -12.88 0.67
CA GLN A 98 -13.41 -14.27 0.25
C GLN A 98 -14.60 -14.53 -0.69
N ALA A 99 -14.38 -15.35 -1.71
CA ALA A 99 -15.49 -15.84 -2.51
C ALA A 99 -16.48 -16.60 -1.62
N ALA A 100 -17.76 -16.35 -1.80
CA ALA A 100 -18.84 -17.02 -1.12
C ALA A 100 -19.76 -17.67 -2.15
N ASP A 101 -20.33 -18.81 -1.80
CA ASP A 101 -21.39 -19.44 -2.58
C ASP A 101 -22.67 -18.60 -2.46
N GLY A 102 -23.38 -18.41 -3.57
CA GLY A 102 -24.62 -17.65 -3.59
C GLY A 102 -25.13 -17.33 -4.99
N ASP A 103 -26.30 -16.72 -5.05
CA ASP A 103 -26.87 -16.21 -6.29
C ASP A 103 -26.03 -15.02 -6.79
N SER A 104 -25.60 -15.11 -8.06
CA SER A 104 -24.77 -14.11 -8.74
C SER A 104 -25.48 -13.48 -9.94
N ASP A 105 -26.76 -13.77 -10.15
CA ASP A 105 -27.49 -13.42 -11.37
C ASP A 105 -27.58 -11.90 -11.56
N HIS A 106 -27.81 -11.13 -10.50
CA HIS A 106 -27.81 -9.67 -10.58
C HIS A 106 -26.43 -9.09 -10.93
N ILE A 107 -25.35 -9.68 -10.41
CA ILE A 107 -23.97 -9.26 -10.72
C ILE A 107 -23.62 -9.63 -12.16
N ARG A 108 -24.01 -10.83 -12.60
CA ARG A 108 -23.81 -11.31 -13.98
C ARG A 108 -24.58 -10.46 -14.97
N SER A 109 -25.83 -10.13 -14.66
CA SER A 109 -26.66 -9.23 -15.47
C SER A 109 -26.03 -7.85 -15.57
N PHE A 110 -25.55 -7.28 -14.45
CA PHE A 110 -24.84 -6.00 -14.46
C PHE A 110 -23.64 -6.02 -15.41
N PHE A 111 -22.75 -6.99 -15.30
CA PHE A 111 -21.56 -7.06 -16.16
C PHE A 111 -21.89 -7.37 -17.63
N THR A 112 -22.95 -8.14 -17.87
CA THR A 112 -23.43 -8.42 -19.25
C THR A 112 -23.97 -7.16 -19.91
N GLN A 113 -24.60 -6.26 -19.16
CA GLN A 113 -25.07 -4.97 -19.67
C GLN A 113 -23.96 -3.91 -19.73
N PHE A 114 -22.98 -4.00 -18.83
CA PHE A 114 -21.89 -3.04 -18.73
C PHE A 114 -20.92 -3.12 -19.92
N PHE A 115 -20.55 -4.33 -20.34
CA PHE A 115 -19.63 -4.54 -21.46
C PHE A 115 -20.38 -4.63 -22.78
N SER A 116 -19.80 -4.07 -23.85
CA SER A 116 -20.46 -4.06 -25.17
C SER A 116 -20.52 -5.44 -25.83
N ASN A 117 -19.65 -6.36 -25.42
CA ASN A 117 -19.61 -7.73 -25.91
C ASN A 117 -19.00 -8.69 -24.89
N GLU A 118 -19.19 -9.99 -25.12
CA GLU A 118 -18.69 -11.05 -24.24
C GLU A 118 -17.17 -11.07 -24.14
N LYS A 119 -16.45 -10.76 -25.22
CA LYS A 119 -15.00 -10.79 -25.23
C LYS A 119 -14.40 -9.75 -24.27
N GLU A 120 -14.93 -8.54 -24.25
CA GLU A 120 -14.50 -7.49 -23.30
C GLU A 120 -14.79 -7.87 -21.85
N ARG A 121 -15.99 -8.43 -21.60
CA ARG A 121 -16.38 -8.95 -20.29
C ARG A 121 -15.44 -10.06 -19.83
N ASP A 122 -15.13 -11.01 -20.70
CA ASP A 122 -14.31 -12.16 -20.37
C ASP A 122 -12.85 -11.76 -20.16
N LEU A 123 -12.35 -10.76 -20.89
CA LEU A 123 -11.03 -10.15 -20.64
C LEU A 123 -10.98 -9.46 -19.26
N PHE A 124 -12.04 -8.74 -18.89
CA PHE A 124 -12.15 -8.15 -17.56
C PHE A 124 -12.18 -9.23 -16.47
N TYR A 125 -12.98 -10.29 -16.63
CA TYR A 125 -13.00 -11.41 -15.69
C TYR A 125 -11.65 -12.11 -15.57
N LEU A 126 -10.96 -12.31 -16.69
CA LEU A 126 -9.62 -12.89 -16.69
C LEU A 126 -8.63 -12.01 -15.91
N TRP A 127 -8.69 -10.69 -16.09
CA TRP A 127 -7.85 -9.74 -15.37
C TRP A 127 -8.15 -9.76 -13.86
N VAL A 128 -9.41 -9.69 -13.46
CA VAL A 128 -9.83 -9.77 -12.04
C VAL A 128 -9.38 -11.10 -11.43
N LYS A 129 -9.65 -12.22 -12.10
CA LYS A 129 -9.27 -13.56 -11.63
C LYS A 129 -7.76 -13.70 -11.46
N THR A 130 -7.00 -13.25 -12.45
CA THR A 130 -5.53 -13.35 -12.42
C THR A 130 -4.95 -12.50 -11.30
N THR A 131 -5.43 -11.26 -11.14
CA THR A 131 -5.01 -10.36 -10.07
C THR A 131 -5.34 -10.94 -8.70
N TYR A 132 -6.59 -11.36 -8.50
CA TYR A 132 -7.05 -11.97 -7.25
C TYR A 132 -6.27 -13.24 -6.90
N HIS A 133 -6.02 -14.11 -7.89
CA HIS A 133 -5.24 -15.32 -7.69
C HIS A 133 -3.78 -15.02 -7.29
N ASN A 134 -3.14 -14.04 -7.92
CA ASN A 134 -1.77 -13.63 -7.55
C ASN A 134 -1.71 -13.12 -6.12
N LEU A 135 -2.68 -12.32 -5.70
CA LEU A 135 -2.79 -11.81 -4.34
C LEU A 135 -2.97 -12.95 -3.32
N ILE A 136 -3.91 -13.88 -3.55
CA ILE A 136 -4.10 -15.06 -2.68
C ILE A 136 -2.84 -15.92 -2.60
N CYS A 137 -2.21 -16.17 -3.75
CA CYS A 137 -0.99 -16.97 -3.81
C CYS A 137 0.25 -16.22 -3.34
N LYS A 138 0.13 -14.98 -2.85
CA LYS A 138 1.24 -14.18 -2.32
C LYS A 138 2.35 -13.98 -3.35
N LYS A 139 1.98 -13.95 -4.63
CA LYS A 139 2.89 -13.77 -5.75
C LYS A 139 3.00 -12.29 -6.05
N MET A 140 4.14 -11.71 -5.72
CA MET A 140 4.49 -10.40 -6.25
C MET A 140 4.71 -10.50 -7.75
N GLN A 141 3.92 -9.73 -8.48
CA GLN A 141 3.95 -9.61 -9.93
C GLN A 141 3.97 -8.13 -10.29
N ARG A 142 4.36 -7.82 -11.52
CA ARG A 142 4.24 -6.46 -12.05
C ARG A 142 2.78 -5.99 -12.00
N ALA A 143 2.61 -4.70 -11.78
CA ALA A 143 1.29 -4.09 -11.73
C ALA A 143 0.55 -4.34 -13.06
N GLN A 144 -0.67 -4.88 -12.97
CA GLN A 144 -1.53 -5.05 -14.12
C GLN A 144 -2.44 -3.83 -14.25
N VAL A 145 -2.48 -3.26 -15.45
CA VAL A 145 -3.28 -2.04 -15.72
C VAL A 145 -4.45 -2.42 -16.61
N PHE A 146 -5.66 -2.02 -16.22
CA PHE A 146 -6.88 -2.21 -17.00
C PHE A 146 -7.55 -0.87 -17.24
N PHE A 147 -7.84 -0.55 -18.50
CA PHE A 147 -8.52 0.68 -18.89
C PHE A 147 -10.00 0.39 -19.14
N ILE A 148 -10.88 1.09 -18.43
CA ILE A 148 -12.33 1.07 -18.66
C ILE A 148 -12.70 2.39 -19.33
N VAL A 149 -13.06 2.34 -20.62
CA VAL A 149 -13.40 3.51 -21.44
C VAL A 149 -14.82 3.36 -21.97
N GLY A 150 -15.58 4.44 -21.94
CA GLY A 150 -16.95 4.47 -22.45
C GLY A 150 -17.67 5.75 -22.05
N ASP A 151 -18.93 5.89 -22.46
CA ASP A 151 -19.71 7.10 -22.24
C ASP A 151 -19.92 7.43 -20.75
N PRO A 152 -20.09 8.71 -20.39
CA PRO A 152 -20.45 9.10 -19.03
C PRO A 152 -21.67 8.33 -18.49
N ASN A 153 -21.74 8.14 -17.17
CA ASN A 153 -22.88 7.52 -16.47
C ASN A 153 -23.19 6.05 -16.81
N THR A 154 -22.21 5.30 -17.30
CA THR A 154 -22.33 3.86 -17.62
C THR A 154 -22.00 2.91 -16.46
N GLY A 155 -21.66 3.44 -15.27
CA GLY A 155 -21.30 2.63 -14.10
C GLY A 155 -19.80 2.40 -13.89
N LYS A 156 -18.92 3.07 -14.65
CA LYS A 156 -17.46 2.97 -14.48
C LYS A 156 -17.01 3.23 -13.04
N ASN A 157 -17.53 4.30 -12.43
CA ASN A 157 -17.20 4.65 -11.04
C ASN A 157 -17.70 3.61 -10.04
N MET A 158 -18.83 2.95 -10.31
CA MET A 158 -19.32 1.87 -9.45
C MET A 158 -18.33 0.70 -9.44
N ILE A 159 -17.77 0.35 -10.60
CA ILE A 159 -16.76 -0.69 -10.70
C ILE A 159 -15.47 -0.26 -9.98
N THR A 160 -14.95 0.93 -10.26
CA THR A 160 -13.64 1.38 -9.75
C THR A 160 -13.65 1.81 -8.28
N GLU A 161 -14.76 2.35 -7.76
CA GLU A 161 -14.82 2.88 -6.39
C GLU A 161 -15.53 1.96 -5.40
N LYS A 162 -16.34 0.99 -5.87
CA LYS A 162 -17.11 0.09 -4.99
C LYS A 162 -16.76 -1.37 -5.20
N ILE A 163 -16.93 -1.89 -6.42
CA ILE A 163 -16.80 -3.34 -6.67
C ILE A 163 -15.35 -3.80 -6.52
N LEU A 164 -14.41 -3.23 -7.29
CA LEU A 164 -13.01 -3.67 -7.26
C LEU A 164 -12.33 -3.41 -5.90
N PRO A 165 -12.51 -2.25 -5.23
CA PRO A 165 -11.99 -2.06 -3.89
C PRO A 165 -12.50 -3.09 -2.88
N SER A 166 -13.75 -3.52 -2.99
CA SER A 166 -14.30 -4.56 -2.10
C SER A 166 -13.65 -5.92 -2.37
N ILE A 167 -13.44 -6.28 -3.64
CA ILE A 167 -12.80 -7.54 -4.04
C ILE A 167 -11.34 -7.57 -3.57
N PHE A 168 -10.60 -6.48 -3.73
CA PHE A 168 -9.17 -6.40 -3.39
C PHE A 168 -8.91 -5.91 -1.96
N GLY A 169 -9.96 -5.70 -1.16
CA GLY A 169 -9.92 -5.24 0.23
C GLY A 169 -9.81 -3.72 0.39
N ARG A 170 -9.12 -3.03 -0.52
CA ARG A 170 -9.01 -1.56 -0.52
C ARG A 170 -8.69 -1.02 -1.90
N GLY A 171 -9.15 0.20 -2.18
CA GLY A 171 -8.83 0.94 -3.40
C GLY A 171 -8.63 2.42 -3.10
N VAL A 172 -7.65 3.05 -3.74
CA VAL A 172 -7.34 4.48 -3.54
C VAL A 172 -7.27 5.24 -4.86
N PRO A 173 -7.81 6.47 -4.91
CA PRO A 173 -7.67 7.33 -6.08
C PRO A 173 -6.25 7.89 -6.14
N VAL A 174 -5.55 7.69 -7.25
CA VAL A 174 -4.13 8.08 -7.39
C VAL A 174 -3.88 9.18 -8.44
N GLY A 175 -4.93 9.70 -9.08
CA GLY A 175 -4.78 10.64 -10.19
C GLY A 175 -3.96 11.89 -9.86
N ASN A 176 -4.14 12.49 -8.68
CA ASN A 176 -3.35 13.65 -8.26
C ASN A 176 -1.88 13.32 -7.98
N TYR A 177 -1.59 12.14 -7.42
CA TYR A 177 -0.22 11.69 -7.19
C TYR A 177 0.51 11.45 -8.51
N LEU A 178 -0.15 10.78 -9.45
CA LEU A 178 0.44 10.51 -10.75
C LEU A 178 0.68 11.79 -11.55
N VAL A 179 -0.23 12.76 -11.53
CA VAL A 179 -0.04 14.00 -12.32
C VAL A 179 0.77 15.07 -11.58
N LYS A 180 0.44 15.38 -10.33
CA LYS A 180 1.01 16.55 -9.62
C LYS A 180 2.20 16.22 -8.71
N GLY A 181 2.50 14.93 -8.53
CA GLY A 181 3.60 14.51 -7.64
C GLY A 181 3.37 14.90 -6.18
N ASP A 182 2.10 14.96 -5.74
CA ASP A 182 1.74 15.31 -4.36
C ASP A 182 2.57 14.47 -3.36
N SER A 183 3.03 15.07 -2.27
CA SER A 183 4.04 14.47 -1.38
C SER A 183 3.46 13.58 -0.27
N ASN A 184 2.14 13.59 -0.08
CA ASN A 184 1.47 12.89 1.02
C ASN A 184 0.89 11.54 0.57
N ASN A 185 1.78 10.59 0.23
CA ASN A 185 1.44 9.35 -0.49
C ASN A 185 1.31 8.11 0.40
N GLY A 186 1.24 8.28 1.72
CA GLY A 186 1.22 7.17 2.66
C GLY A 186 0.09 6.18 2.37
N SER A 187 -1.07 6.65 1.92
CA SER A 187 -2.23 5.82 1.54
C SER A 187 -2.12 5.16 0.16
N ILE A 188 -1.24 5.66 -0.71
CA ILE A 188 -1.07 5.19 -2.09
C ILE A 188 -0.15 3.98 -2.12
N VAL A 189 1.01 4.10 -1.46
CA VAL A 189 1.95 2.98 -1.25
C VAL A 189 1.26 1.82 -0.52
N SER A 190 0.21 2.14 0.23
CA SER A 190 -0.51 1.23 1.10
C SER A 190 -1.82 0.73 0.48
N SER A 191 -1.96 0.59 -0.84
CA SER A 191 -3.21 0.08 -1.44
C SER A 191 -2.98 -1.03 -2.46
N PRO A 192 -3.68 -2.19 -2.36
CA PRO A 192 -3.68 -3.25 -3.37
C PRO A 192 -4.07 -2.76 -4.76
N PHE A 193 -4.96 -1.78 -4.79
CA PHE A 193 -5.66 -1.35 -5.99
C PHE A 193 -5.63 0.17 -6.08
N TRP A 194 -5.15 0.65 -7.22
CA TRP A 194 -5.11 2.06 -7.56
C TRP A 194 -6.13 2.32 -8.65
N HIS A 195 -6.92 3.37 -8.50
CA HIS A 195 -7.83 3.80 -9.55
C HIS A 195 -7.58 5.25 -9.94
N VAL A 196 -7.80 5.53 -11.21
CA VAL A 196 -7.77 6.89 -11.77
C VAL A 196 -9.12 7.10 -12.42
N ASN A 197 -9.96 7.91 -11.78
CA ASN A 197 -11.21 8.39 -12.37
C ASN A 197 -10.93 9.79 -12.94
N ASP A 198 -11.62 10.16 -14.02
CA ASP A 198 -11.46 11.43 -14.76
C ASP A 198 -11.20 12.60 -13.80
N VAL A 199 -9.92 12.89 -13.57
CA VAL A 199 -9.56 13.97 -12.67
C VAL A 199 -9.77 15.22 -13.49
N LYS A 200 -10.59 16.15 -12.98
CA LYS A 200 -10.80 17.47 -13.59
C LYS A 200 -9.49 18.22 -13.90
N THR A 201 -8.37 17.77 -13.32
CA THR A 201 -7.00 18.27 -13.50
C THR A 201 -6.20 17.64 -14.64
N MET A 202 -6.70 16.63 -15.36
CA MET A 202 -6.04 16.04 -16.55
C MET A 202 -6.42 16.74 -17.86
N GLY A 203 -6.57 18.06 -17.79
CA GLY A 203 -7.12 18.86 -18.88
C GLY A 203 -6.19 19.00 -20.08
N THR A 204 -4.87 18.87 -19.89
CA THR A 204 -3.90 19.10 -20.97
C THR A 204 -3.38 17.81 -21.59
N HIS A 205 -2.95 17.89 -22.86
CA HIS A 205 -2.31 16.76 -23.54
C HIS A 205 -1.02 16.31 -22.84
N ARG A 206 -0.31 17.27 -22.23
CA ARG A 206 0.91 17.01 -21.46
C ARG A 206 0.63 16.15 -20.22
N ASP A 207 -0.42 16.47 -19.45
CA ASP A 207 -0.80 15.69 -18.25
C ASP A 207 -1.11 14.23 -18.60
N LYS A 208 -1.69 13.99 -19.79
CA LYS A 208 -1.99 12.64 -20.29
C LYS A 208 -0.71 11.87 -20.64
N ILE A 209 0.28 12.53 -21.25
CA ILE A 209 1.59 11.91 -21.55
C ILE A 209 2.30 11.55 -20.24
N GLU A 210 2.39 12.49 -19.30
CA GLU A 210 3.06 12.27 -18.01
C GLU A 210 2.39 11.14 -17.20
N LEU A 211 1.04 11.05 -17.23
CA LEU A 211 0.34 9.91 -16.63
C LEU A 211 0.73 8.58 -17.30
N MET A 212 0.72 8.52 -18.63
CA MET A 212 0.99 7.27 -19.35
C MET A 212 2.45 6.82 -19.15
N GLU A 213 3.39 7.76 -19.06
CA GLU A 213 4.79 7.47 -18.73
C GLU A 213 4.92 6.84 -17.34
N LYS A 214 4.26 7.40 -16.33
CA LYS A 214 4.26 6.83 -14.97
C LYS A 214 3.57 5.48 -14.90
N ILE A 215 2.42 5.32 -15.55
CA ILE A 215 1.72 4.03 -15.63
C ILE A 215 2.65 2.97 -16.25
N LYS A 216 3.39 3.34 -17.30
CA LYS A 216 4.38 2.45 -17.92
C LYS A 216 5.52 2.11 -16.97
N GLU A 217 6.05 3.09 -16.24
CA GLU A 217 7.09 2.84 -15.22
C GLU A 217 6.62 1.83 -14.16
N ILE A 218 5.38 1.98 -13.68
CA ILE A 218 4.80 1.12 -12.63
C ILE A 218 4.48 -0.30 -13.14
N SER A 219 4.06 -0.43 -14.41
CA SER A 219 3.60 -1.71 -14.98
C SER A 219 4.68 -2.49 -15.73
N ALA A 220 5.70 -1.81 -16.26
CA ALA A 220 6.73 -2.41 -17.11
C ALA A 220 8.04 -2.73 -16.38
N ASN A 221 8.36 -2.04 -15.28
CA ASN A 221 9.53 -2.33 -14.46
C ASN A 221 9.19 -3.35 -13.37
#